data_AF-A0A1N7AYG7-F1
#
_entry.id   AF-A0A1N7AYG7-F1
#
_cell.length_a   1.000
_cell.length_b   1.000
_cell.length_c   1.000
_cell.angle_alpha   90.00
_cell.angle_beta   90.00
_cell.angle_gamma   90.00
#
_symmetry.space_group_name_H-M   'P 1'
#
loop_
_entity.id
_entity.type
_entity.pdbx_description
1 polymer ?
#
loop_
_entity_poly.entity_id
_entity_poly.type
_entity_poly.pdbx_seq_one_letter_code
_entity_poly.pdbx_strand_id
1 'polypeptide(L)' 'MGRYELSDFEWTAIEPHLPNKPRGVPRVDDRRVLNGIF' A
#
# COMPACT_ATOMS: atom_id res chain seq x y z
N MET A 1 16.95 0.10 11.66
CA MET A 1 16.41 0.48 10.33
C MET A 1 15.08 1.17 10.60
N GLY A 2 14.95 2.45 10.27
CA GLY A 2 13.73 3.23 10.55
C GLY A 2 12.56 2.74 9.70
N ARG A 3 11.34 2.82 10.22
CA ARG A 3 10.13 2.53 9.45
C ARG A 3 10.04 3.52 8.29
N TYR A 4 9.80 3.03 7.08
CA TYR A 4 9.60 3.88 5.91
C TYR A 4 8.11 4.05 5.66
N GLU A 5 7.65 5.31 5.69
CA GLU A 5 6.27 5.68 5.41
C GLU A 5 6.17 6.27 4.01
N LEU A 6 5.22 5.77 3.22
CA LEU A 6 4.94 6.26 1.87
C LEU A 6 4.38 7.68 1.92
N SER A 7 5.06 8.58 1.22
CA SER A 7 4.58 9.92 0.91
C SER A 7 3.34 9.87 0.02
N ASP A 8 2.53 10.94 0.02
CA ASP A 8 1.36 11.06 -0.87
C ASP A 8 1.75 10.97 -2.36
N PHE A 9 2.94 11.47 -2.71
CA PHE A 9 3.47 11.38 -4.07
C PHE A 9 3.76 9.92 -4.47
N GLU A 10 4.44 9.19 -3.59
CA GLU A 10 4.78 7.78 -3.81
C GLU A 10 3.52 6.91 -3.84
N TRP A 11 2.57 7.20 -2.96
CA TRP A 11 1.25 6.57 -2.94
C TRP A 11 0.51 6.76 -4.27
N THR A 12 0.41 7.98 -4.76
CA THR A 12 -0.28 8.31 -6.03
C THR A 12 0.34 7.59 -7.22
N ALA A 13 1.66 7.37 -7.20
CA ALA A 13 2.36 6.62 -8.25
C ALA A 13 2.06 5.10 -8.20
N ILE A 14 1.87 4.52 -7.01
CA ILE A 14 1.72 3.07 -6.82
C ILE A 14 0.25 2.62 -6.86
N GLU A 15 -0.67 3.44 -6.33
CA GLU A 15 -2.11 3.15 -6.23
C GLU A 15 -2.73 2.52 -7.49
N PRO A 16 -2.55 3.06 -8.71
CA PRO A 16 -3.17 2.49 -9.92
C PRO A 16 -2.61 1.12 -10.31
N HIS A 17 -1.45 0.73 -9.79
CA HIS A 17 -0.81 -0.57 -10.04
C HIS A 17 -1.19 -1.62 -9.01
N LEU A 18 -1.94 -1.26 -7.97
CA LEU A 18 -2.35 -2.21 -6.94
C LEU A 18 -3.36 -3.23 -7.51
N PRO A 19 -3.27 -4.51 -7.11
CA PRO A 19 -4.19 -5.52 -7.62
C PRO A 19 -5.62 -5.24 -7.15
N ASN A 20 -6.53 -4.93 -8.07
CA ASN A 20 -7.93 -4.60 -7.73
C ASN A 20 -8.82 -5.80 -7.36
N LYS A 21 -8.31 -7.03 -7.52
CA LYS A 21 -9.09 -8.26 -7.31
C LYS A 21 -8.72 -8.91 -5.97
N PRO A 22 -9.49 -8.69 -4.89
CA PRO A 22 -9.23 -9.36 -3.62
C PRO A 22 -9.42 -10.86 -3.77
N ARG A 23 -8.42 -11.65 -3.35
CA ARG A 23 -8.56 -13.12 -3.26
C ARG A 23 -9.07 -13.47 -1.86
N GLY A 24 -10.38 -13.67 -1.74
CA GLY A 24 -11.03 -14.20 -0.54
C GLY A 24 -11.23 -13.21 0.62
N VAL A 25 -10.24 -12.35 0.91
CA VAL A 25 -10.34 -11.33 1.97
C VAL A 25 -10.11 -9.93 1.37
N PRO A 26 -11.01 -8.96 1.59
CA PRO A 26 -10.77 -7.57 1.21
C PRO A 26 -9.48 -7.05 1.84
N ARG A 27 -8.65 -6.33 1.07
CA ARG A 27 -7.47 -5.70 1.66
C ARG A 27 -7.91 -4.57 2.59
N VAL A 28 -7.32 -4.53 3.78
CA VAL A 28 -7.31 -3.32 4.61
C VAL A 28 -6.48 -2.28 3.87
N ASP A 29 -6.81 -0.99 4.02
CA ASP A 29 -6.11 0.16 3.43
C ASP A 29 -4.68 -0.15 2.96
N ASP A 30 -4.53 -0.26 1.64
CA ASP A 30 -3.31 -0.74 0.99
C ASP A 30 -2.09 0.11 1.35
N ARG A 31 -2.28 1.41 1.66
CA ARG A 31 -1.21 2.30 2.11
C ARG A 31 -0.66 1.88 3.47
N ARG A 32 -1.54 1.53 4.39
CA ARG A 32 -1.18 1.07 5.73
C ARG A 32 -0.43 -0.26 5.69
N VAL A 33 -0.83 -1.15 4.78
CA VAL A 33 -0.15 -2.45 4.61
C VAL A 33 1.28 -2.25 4.10
N LEU A 34 1.47 -1.41 3.08
CA LEU A 34 2.80 -1.13 2.53
C LEU A 34 3.71 -0.45 3.56
N ASN A 35 3.20 0.53 4.31
CA ASN A 35 3.95 1.17 5.41
C ASN A 35 4.35 0.20 6.54
N GLY A 36 3.69 -0.95 6.65
CA GLY A 36 4.04 -2.00 7.62
C GLY A 36 5.08 -3.00 7.12
N ILE A 37 5.35 -3.04 5.81
CA ILE A 37 6.32 -3.93 5.17
C ILE A 37 7.69 -3.24 5.02
N PHE A 38 7.69 -1.93 4.75
CA PHE A 38 8.89 -1.13 4.49
C PHE A 38 9.56 -0.55 5.76
#